data_AF-A0A7C5NVT6-F1
#
_entry.id   AF-A0A7C5NVT6-F1
#
_cell.length_a   1.000
_cell.length_b   1.000
_cell.length_c   1.000
_cell.angle_alpha   90.00
_cell.angle_beta   90.00
_cell.angle_gamma   90.00
#
_symmetry.space_group_name_H-M   'P 1'
#
loop_
_entity.id
_entity.type
_entity.pdbx_description
1 polymer ?
#
loop_
_entity_poly.entity_id
_entity_poly.type
_entity_poly.pdbx_seq_one_letter_code
_entity_poly.pdbx_strand_id
1 'polypeptide(L)'
;MFGYTTLAVEAPLIITAVVSIVAGLIVGIAIKFWLEKTRRTTFEKELNAERAAAEAEAAKIIAQGEANAKSEAIAHREKFDNETAQTRKELKSDEASLSKRKDLLDQKFETLNSKERSLQATDKAVREKEKSLVEKDQHLNELVARQKTQLLKIADLSREQARDELFQRIEKDMEQECAVLIQKRLDEAKETADIEGREIVISSIQRYAAEHTYDSTISTVDIPSDDMKGRVIGREGRNIRAFEKVTGVDVIVDDTP
;
A
#
# COMPACT_ATOMS: atom_id res chain seq x y z
N MET A 1 109.72 -1.30 -136.01
CA MET A 1 110.74 -0.33 -135.57
C MET A 1 110.07 0.59 -134.55
N PHE A 2 110.36 0.37 -133.26
CA PHE A 2 110.03 1.16 -132.04
C PHE A 2 108.55 1.53 -131.77
N GLY A 3 107.97 1.36 -130.58
CA GLY A 3 108.50 0.97 -129.28
C GLY A 3 107.37 0.71 -128.28
N TYR A 4 107.62 -0.24 -127.39
CA TYR A 4 106.87 -0.58 -126.18
C TYR A 4 107.14 0.50 -125.12
N THR A 5 106.14 1.27 -124.68
CA THR A 5 106.11 1.97 -123.37
C THR A 5 104.82 2.78 -123.21
N THR A 6 103.70 2.17 -122.81
CA THR A 6 102.56 2.87 -122.13
C THR A 6 101.61 1.93 -121.37
N LEU A 7 101.77 0.60 -121.46
CA LEU A 7 100.96 -0.42 -120.76
C LEU A 7 101.11 -0.46 -119.22
N ALA A 8 101.77 0.53 -118.60
CA ALA A 8 102.05 0.56 -117.16
C ALA A 8 101.24 1.61 -116.36
N VAL A 9 100.34 2.38 -116.99
CA VAL A 9 99.66 3.53 -116.34
C VAL A 9 98.13 3.36 -116.18
N GLU A 10 97.48 2.43 -116.88
CA GLU A 10 96.00 2.28 -116.83
C GLU A 10 95.47 1.32 -115.75
N ALA A 11 96.24 0.29 -115.37
CA ALA A 11 95.88 -0.65 -114.31
C ALA A 11 95.65 -0.03 -112.91
N PRO A 12 96.46 0.96 -112.43
CA PRO A 12 96.23 1.58 -111.12
C PRO A 12 94.96 2.45 -111.08
N LEU A 13 94.49 2.94 -112.24
CA LEU A 13 93.34 3.85 -112.35
C LEU A 13 91.99 3.12 -112.17
N ILE A 14 91.89 1.89 -112.67
CA ILE A 14 90.69 1.05 -112.50
C ILE A 14 90.60 0.53 -111.05
N ILE A 15 91.73 0.15 -110.45
CA ILE A 15 91.78 -0.34 -109.06
C ILE A 15 91.39 0.79 -108.08
N THR A 16 91.88 2.01 -108.29
CA THR A 16 91.51 3.17 -107.46
C THR A 16 90.03 3.57 -107.62
N ALA A 17 89.44 3.40 -108.81
CA ALA A 17 88.01 3.61 -109.03
C ALA A 17 87.13 2.57 -108.31
N VAL A 18 87.50 1.28 -108.33
CA VAL A 18 86.75 0.24 -107.62
C VAL A 18 86.89 0.39 -106.10
N VAL A 19 88.08 0.72 -105.60
CA VAL A 19 88.31 0.96 -104.17
C VAL A 19 87.53 2.18 -103.67
N SER A 20 87.40 3.25 -104.46
CA SER A 20 86.62 4.43 -104.07
C SER A 20 85.11 4.16 -104.06
N ILE A 21 84.59 3.34 -104.98
CA ILE A 21 83.19 2.90 -104.97
C ILE A 21 82.91 2.03 -103.75
N VAL A 22 83.76 1.05 -103.46
CA VAL A 22 83.61 0.16 -102.28
C VAL A 22 83.73 0.95 -100.98
N ALA A 23 84.70 1.88 -100.89
CA ALA A 23 84.82 2.76 -99.74
C ALA A 23 83.58 3.66 -99.58
N GLY A 24 83.04 4.21 -100.67
CA GLY A 24 81.80 4.98 -100.66
C GLY A 24 80.59 4.16 -100.21
N LEU A 25 80.52 2.88 -100.60
CA LEU A 25 79.45 1.96 -100.20
C LEU A 25 79.53 1.57 -98.72
N ILE A 26 80.74 1.30 -98.21
CA ILE A 26 80.98 1.02 -96.79
C ILE A 26 80.66 2.26 -95.94
N VAL A 27 81.10 3.44 -96.36
CA VAL A 27 80.79 4.71 -95.69
C VAL A 27 79.29 4.99 -95.75
N GLY A 28 78.62 4.74 -96.88
CA GLY A 28 77.16 4.88 -97.01
C GLY A 28 76.37 3.94 -96.09
N ILE A 29 76.78 2.67 -95.97
CA ILE A 29 76.17 1.71 -95.04
C ILE A 29 76.44 2.10 -93.59
N ALA A 30 77.66 2.53 -93.26
CA ALA A 30 78.02 2.99 -91.93
C ALA A 30 77.22 4.23 -91.52
N ILE A 31 77.08 5.22 -92.42
CA ILE A 31 76.25 6.41 -92.21
C ILE A 31 74.78 6.03 -92.05
N LYS A 32 74.25 5.11 -92.87
CA LYS A 32 72.87 4.63 -92.73
C LYS A 32 72.65 3.95 -91.38
N PHE A 33 73.55 3.06 -90.95
CA PHE A 33 73.46 2.36 -89.67
C PHE A 33 73.59 3.33 -88.48
N TRP A 34 74.44 4.35 -88.60
CA TRP A 34 74.61 5.39 -87.58
C TRP A 34 73.40 6.31 -87.49
N LEU A 35 72.81 6.71 -88.62
CA LEU A 35 71.56 7.46 -88.71
C LEU A 35 70.36 6.67 -88.17
N GLU A 36 70.29 5.36 -88.46
CA GLU A 36 69.21 4.51 -87.97
C GLU A 36 69.33 4.25 -86.47
N LYS A 37 70.56 4.08 -85.96
CA LYS A 37 70.84 3.95 -84.51
C LYS A 37 70.56 5.26 -83.76
N THR A 38 70.94 6.42 -84.31
CA THR A 38 70.61 7.72 -83.71
C THR A 38 69.10 7.98 -83.74
N ARG A 39 68.41 7.69 -84.84
CA ARG A 39 66.93 7.79 -84.91
C ARG A 39 66.21 6.86 -83.93
N ARG A 40 66.67 5.62 -83.76
CA ARG A 40 66.10 4.68 -82.78
C ARG A 40 66.34 5.17 -81.34
N THR A 41 67.55 5.63 -81.03
CA THR A 41 67.84 6.15 -79.68
C THR A 41 67.15 7.47 -79.38
N THR A 42 66.92 8.35 -80.36
CA THR A 42 66.09 9.56 -80.15
C THR A 42 64.62 9.19 -79.98
N PHE A 43 64.10 8.26 -80.79
CA PHE A 43 62.72 7.79 -80.68
C PHE A 43 62.45 7.04 -79.37
N GLU A 44 63.39 6.22 -78.89
CA GLU A 44 63.30 5.56 -77.58
C GLU A 44 63.35 6.58 -76.44
N LYS A 45 64.17 7.64 -76.56
CA LYS A 45 64.20 8.73 -75.57
C LYS A 45 62.90 9.53 -75.56
N GLU A 46 62.34 9.85 -76.73
CA GLU A 46 61.06 10.54 -76.86
C GLU A 46 59.91 9.68 -76.31
N LEU A 47 59.87 8.38 -76.65
CA LEU A 47 58.86 7.45 -76.14
C LEU A 47 58.97 7.26 -74.62
N ASN A 48 60.18 7.18 -74.07
CA ASN A 48 60.39 7.08 -72.62
C ASN A 48 60.05 8.40 -71.90
N ALA A 49 60.32 9.56 -72.52
CA ALA A 49 59.93 10.85 -71.99
C ALA A 49 58.40 11.03 -72.01
N GLU A 50 57.73 10.59 -73.08
CA GLU A 50 56.27 10.60 -73.20
C GLU A 50 55.62 9.65 -72.20
N ARG A 51 56.17 8.44 -72.01
CA ARG A 51 55.72 7.50 -70.97
C ARG A 51 55.92 8.05 -69.57
N ALA A 52 57.09 8.63 -69.27
CA ALA A 52 57.36 9.24 -67.97
C ALA A 52 56.44 10.44 -67.70
N ALA A 53 56.13 11.24 -68.74
CA ALA A 53 55.15 12.33 -68.64
C ALA A 53 53.74 11.80 -68.38
N ALA A 54 53.31 10.75 -69.09
CA ALA A 54 52.00 10.11 -68.89
C ALA A 54 51.88 9.46 -67.50
N GLU A 55 52.94 8.81 -67.00
CA GLU A 55 52.99 8.24 -65.65
C GLU A 55 52.95 9.34 -64.58
N ALA A 56 53.67 10.45 -64.77
CA ALA A 56 53.63 11.60 -63.87
C ALA A 56 52.25 12.27 -63.86
N GLU A 57 51.59 12.38 -65.02
CA GLU A 57 50.24 12.91 -65.13
C GLU A 57 49.21 11.97 -64.47
N ALA A 58 49.30 10.66 -64.69
CA ALA A 58 48.47 9.67 -64.02
C ALA A 58 48.66 9.71 -62.49
N ALA A 59 49.90 9.78 -62.01
CA ALA A 59 50.21 9.91 -60.59
C ALA A 59 49.63 11.20 -59.99
N LYS A 60 49.71 12.32 -60.73
CA LYS A 60 49.11 13.59 -60.34
C LYS A 60 47.59 13.51 -60.27
N ILE A 61 46.95 12.88 -61.25
CA ILE A 61 45.48 12.68 -61.26
C ILE A 61 45.04 11.83 -60.07
N ILE A 62 45.75 10.74 -59.77
CA ILE A 62 45.46 9.88 -58.62
C ILE A 62 45.65 10.66 -57.31
N ALA A 63 46.78 11.34 -57.14
CA ALA A 63 47.06 12.14 -55.95
C ALA A 63 46.02 13.26 -55.75
N GLN A 64 45.61 13.94 -56.83
CA GLN A 64 44.55 14.96 -56.78
C GLN A 64 43.19 14.33 -56.45
N GLY A 65 42.87 13.17 -57.02
CA GLY A 65 41.65 12.43 -56.73
C GLY A 65 41.57 12.01 -55.26
N GLU A 66 42.67 11.48 -54.70
CA GLU A 66 42.77 11.13 -53.29
C GLU A 66 42.69 12.35 -52.37
N ALA A 67 43.34 13.45 -52.73
CA ALA A 67 43.27 14.70 -51.97
C ALA A 67 41.86 15.29 -51.96
N ASN A 68 41.18 15.30 -53.12
CA ASN A 68 39.79 15.74 -53.24
C ASN A 68 38.85 14.84 -52.44
N ALA A 69 38.97 13.51 -52.56
CA ALA A 69 38.16 12.57 -51.81
C ALA A 69 38.34 12.71 -50.29
N LYS A 70 39.58 12.91 -49.81
CA LYS A 70 39.86 13.19 -48.40
C LYS A 70 39.26 14.52 -47.95
N SER A 71 39.40 15.58 -48.76
CA SER A 71 38.82 16.89 -48.49
C SER A 71 37.29 16.82 -48.39
N GLU A 72 36.63 16.17 -49.34
CA GLU A 72 35.18 15.96 -49.33
C GLU A 72 34.74 15.13 -48.12
N ALA A 73 35.46 14.06 -47.77
CA ALA A 73 35.16 13.25 -46.60
C ALA A 73 35.25 14.05 -45.29
N ILE A 74 36.26 14.92 -45.16
CA ILE A 74 36.40 15.84 -44.02
C ILE A 74 35.24 16.85 -44.01
N ALA A 75 34.94 17.48 -45.14
CA ALA A 75 33.85 18.45 -45.23
C ALA A 75 32.47 17.82 -44.91
N HIS A 76 32.22 16.60 -45.37
CA HIS A 76 31.01 15.85 -45.04
C HIS A 76 30.95 15.50 -43.56
N ARG A 77 32.09 15.11 -42.96
CA ARG A 77 32.16 14.83 -41.52
C ARG A 77 31.92 16.07 -40.67
N GLU A 78 32.52 17.21 -41.03
CA GLU A 78 32.28 18.48 -40.33
C GLU A 78 30.82 18.93 -40.44
N LYS A 79 30.19 18.81 -41.61
CA LYS A 79 28.76 19.09 -41.78
C LYS A 79 27.91 18.18 -40.89
N PHE A 80 28.18 16.88 -40.89
CA PHE A 80 27.47 15.93 -40.06
C PHE A 80 27.64 16.20 -38.56
N ASP A 81 28.86 16.53 -38.11
CA ASP A 81 29.16 16.85 -36.72
C ASP A 81 28.44 18.14 -36.29
N ASN A 82 28.40 19.15 -37.16
CA ASN A 82 27.69 20.41 -36.92
C ASN A 82 26.17 20.22 -36.86
N GLU A 83 25.58 19.50 -37.83
CA GLU A 83 24.16 19.16 -37.83
C GLU A 83 23.78 18.36 -36.57
N THR A 84 24.59 17.35 -36.23
CA THR A 84 24.38 16.54 -35.01
C THR A 84 24.47 17.40 -33.74
N ALA A 85 25.43 18.32 -33.67
CA ALA A 85 25.57 19.23 -32.53
C ALA A 85 24.36 20.18 -32.42
N GLN A 86 23.86 20.70 -33.55
CA GLN A 86 22.67 21.53 -33.59
C GLN A 86 21.42 20.77 -33.15
N THR A 87 21.17 19.59 -33.72
CA THR A 87 20.03 18.74 -33.33
C THR A 87 20.09 18.37 -31.84
N ARG A 88 21.28 18.05 -31.30
CA ARG A 88 21.44 17.79 -29.86
C ARG A 88 21.11 19.00 -29.00
N LYS A 89 21.43 20.20 -29.47
CA LYS A 89 21.12 21.45 -28.74
C LYS A 89 19.62 21.73 -28.77
N GLU A 90 18.97 21.55 -29.91
CA GLU A 90 17.52 21.68 -30.08
C GLU A 90 16.78 20.67 -29.19
N LEU A 91 17.16 19.38 -29.23
CA LEU A 91 16.59 18.34 -28.37
C LEU A 91 16.71 18.68 -26.88
N LYS A 92 17.86 19.15 -26.41
CA LYS A 92 18.03 19.57 -25.00
C LYS A 92 17.13 20.74 -24.63
N SER A 93 16.93 21.69 -25.55
CA SER A 93 16.03 22.83 -25.33
C SER A 93 14.56 22.38 -25.26
N ASP A 94 14.17 21.45 -26.12
CA ASP A 94 12.83 20.89 -26.12
C ASP A 94 12.56 20.03 -24.88
N GLU A 95 13.51 19.18 -24.47
CA GLU A 95 13.46 18.42 -23.23
C GLU A 95 13.29 19.32 -22.01
N ALA A 96 14.08 20.41 -21.92
CA ALA A 96 13.96 21.38 -20.83
C ALA A 96 12.59 22.08 -20.84
N SER A 97 12.06 22.40 -22.01
CA SER A 97 10.74 23.03 -22.17
C SER A 97 9.59 22.08 -21.82
N LEU A 98 9.70 20.80 -22.21
CA LEU A 98 8.77 19.74 -21.87
C LEU A 98 8.79 19.44 -20.36
N SER A 99 9.97 19.39 -19.75
CA SER A 99 10.11 19.22 -18.30
C SER A 99 9.37 20.35 -17.55
N LYS A 100 9.61 21.61 -17.92
CA LYS A 100 8.91 22.75 -17.32
C LYS A 100 7.39 22.67 -17.48
N ARG A 101 6.91 22.25 -18.66
CA ARG A 101 5.47 22.06 -18.90
C ARG A 101 4.89 20.94 -18.03
N LYS A 102 5.64 19.86 -17.82
CA LYS A 102 5.25 18.77 -16.93
C LYS A 102 5.13 19.24 -15.50
N ASP A 103 6.14 19.95 -14.99
CA ASP A 103 6.12 20.49 -13.62
C ASP A 103 4.94 21.44 -13.39
N LEU A 104 4.64 22.31 -14.37
CA LEU A 104 3.48 23.19 -14.33
C LEU A 104 2.15 22.43 -14.37
N LEU A 105 2.08 21.33 -15.11
CA LEU A 105 0.89 20.50 -15.19
C LEU A 105 0.66 19.75 -13.86
N ASP A 106 1.72 19.22 -13.26
CA ASP A 106 1.67 18.53 -11.96
C ASP A 106 1.21 19.50 -10.87
N GLN A 107 1.75 20.73 -10.84
CA GLN A 107 1.30 21.78 -9.90
C GLN A 107 -0.18 22.16 -10.10
N LYS A 108 -0.63 22.25 -11.35
CA LYS A 108 -2.05 22.50 -11.66
C LYS A 108 -2.93 21.34 -11.22
N PHE A 109 -2.48 20.11 -11.40
CA PHE A 109 -3.20 18.90 -11.00
C PHE A 109 -3.36 18.83 -9.48
N GLU A 110 -2.29 19.14 -8.73
CA GLU A 110 -2.35 19.23 -7.27
C GLU A 110 -3.32 20.32 -6.80
N THR A 111 -3.28 21.49 -7.43
CA THR A 111 -4.21 22.59 -7.14
C THR A 111 -5.67 22.20 -7.42
N LEU A 112 -5.93 21.50 -8.53
CA LEU A 112 -7.26 21.01 -8.89
C LEU A 112 -7.75 19.97 -7.89
N ASN A 113 -6.92 18.99 -7.52
CA ASN A 113 -7.27 17.99 -6.52
C ASN A 113 -7.58 18.61 -5.15
N SER A 114 -6.81 19.63 -4.74
CA SER A 114 -7.08 20.37 -3.50
C SER A 114 -8.43 21.10 -3.55
N LYS A 115 -8.72 21.78 -4.66
CA LYS A 115 -10.02 22.42 -4.88
C LYS A 115 -11.18 21.42 -4.91
N GLU A 116 -11.00 20.27 -5.55
CA GLU A 116 -12.00 19.21 -5.60
C GLU A 116 -12.32 18.68 -4.20
N ARG A 117 -11.30 18.40 -3.38
CA ARG A 117 -11.49 17.98 -1.99
C ARG A 117 -12.22 19.05 -1.17
N SER A 118 -11.85 20.32 -1.34
CA SER A 118 -12.54 21.44 -0.68
C SER A 118 -14.00 21.54 -1.10
N LEU A 119 -14.29 21.42 -2.41
CA LEU A 119 -15.65 21.44 -2.95
C LEU A 119 -16.49 20.27 -2.41
N GLN A 120 -15.94 19.05 -2.40
CA GLN A 120 -16.60 17.88 -1.83
C GLN A 120 -16.90 18.06 -0.34
N ALA A 121 -15.99 18.65 0.44
CA ALA A 121 -16.22 18.95 1.84
C ALA A 121 -17.33 19.99 2.02
N THR A 122 -17.33 21.05 1.22
CA THR A 122 -18.40 22.05 1.26
C THR A 122 -19.76 21.49 0.84
N ASP A 123 -19.81 20.64 -0.19
CA ASP A 123 -21.06 20.00 -0.64
C ASP A 123 -21.65 19.12 0.45
N LYS A 124 -20.82 18.31 1.11
CA LYS A 124 -21.25 17.51 2.28
C LYS A 124 -21.80 18.39 3.40
N ALA A 125 -21.09 19.45 3.77
CA ALA A 125 -21.52 20.36 4.83
C ALA A 125 -22.82 21.09 4.49
N VAL A 126 -23.04 21.45 3.22
CA VAL A 126 -24.28 22.06 2.75
C VAL A 126 -25.43 21.06 2.85
N ARG A 127 -25.25 19.82 2.36
CA ARG A 127 -26.29 18.78 2.44
C ARG A 127 -26.67 18.44 3.88
N GLU A 128 -25.71 18.37 4.80
CA GLU A 128 -25.99 18.17 6.22
C GLU A 128 -26.80 19.32 6.82
N LYS A 129 -26.46 20.57 6.46
CA LYS A 129 -27.23 21.75 6.88
C LYS A 129 -28.63 21.76 6.30
N GLU A 130 -28.80 21.43 5.02
CA GLU A 130 -30.12 21.34 4.37
C GLU A 130 -30.97 20.29 5.06
N LYS A 131 -30.43 19.10 5.34
CA LYS A 131 -31.14 18.05 6.07
C LYS A 131 -31.57 18.52 7.46
N SER A 132 -30.66 19.16 8.21
CA SER A 132 -30.99 19.70 9.54
C SER A 132 -32.05 20.81 9.48
N LEU A 133 -32.03 21.64 8.43
CA LEU A 133 -33.05 22.67 8.23
C LEU A 133 -34.42 22.06 7.94
N VAL A 134 -34.50 21.02 7.10
CA VAL A 134 -35.75 20.31 6.83
C VAL A 134 -36.31 19.66 8.10
N GLU A 135 -35.47 19.01 8.89
CA GLU A 135 -35.88 18.40 10.17
C GLU A 135 -36.40 19.47 11.16
N LYS A 136 -35.71 20.61 11.25
CA LYS A 136 -36.14 21.74 12.09
C LYS A 136 -37.46 22.31 11.61
N ASP A 137 -37.65 22.50 10.31
CA ASP A 137 -38.87 23.04 9.74
C ASP A 137 -40.06 22.11 10.00
N GLN A 138 -39.88 20.81 9.83
CA GLN A 138 -40.88 19.80 10.20
C GLN A 138 -41.25 19.88 11.68
N HIS A 139 -40.25 19.92 12.57
CA HIS A 139 -40.49 20.03 14.00
C HIS A 139 -41.21 21.33 14.39
N LEU A 140 -40.86 22.44 13.75
CA LEU A 140 -41.48 23.75 13.97
C LEU A 140 -42.94 23.74 13.52
N ASN A 141 -43.23 23.15 12.36
CA ASN A 141 -44.59 22.98 11.85
C ASN A 141 -45.44 22.11 12.80
N GLU A 142 -44.89 21.02 13.34
CA GLU A 142 -45.57 20.20 14.36
C GLU A 142 -45.84 20.97 15.65
N LEU A 143 -44.87 21.76 16.12
CA LEU A 143 -45.02 22.59 17.32
C LEU A 143 -46.11 23.64 17.12
N VAL A 144 -46.13 24.31 15.96
CA VAL A 144 -47.17 25.29 15.61
C VAL A 144 -48.54 24.61 15.56
N ALA A 145 -48.65 23.41 14.97
CA ALA A 145 -49.90 22.65 14.94
C ALA A 145 -50.37 22.27 16.36
N ARG A 146 -49.45 21.80 17.22
CA ARG A 146 -49.73 21.48 18.63
C ARG A 146 -50.18 22.71 19.41
N GLN A 147 -49.46 23.83 19.28
CA GLN A 147 -49.83 25.09 19.92
C GLN A 147 -51.20 25.58 19.47
N LYS A 148 -51.50 25.53 18.17
CA LYS A 148 -52.82 25.91 17.64
C LYS A 148 -53.92 25.04 18.24
N THR A 149 -53.69 23.73 18.32
CA THR A 149 -54.64 22.78 18.93
C THR A 149 -54.84 23.06 20.42
N GLN A 150 -53.76 23.32 21.16
CA GLN A 150 -53.83 23.70 22.57
C GLN A 150 -54.55 25.02 22.79
N LEU A 151 -54.28 26.04 21.97
CA LEU A 151 -54.95 27.34 22.04
C LEU A 151 -56.45 27.22 21.73
N LEU A 152 -56.84 26.42 20.73
CA LEU A 152 -58.24 26.12 20.46
C LEU A 152 -58.89 25.43 21.68
N LYS A 153 -58.20 24.45 22.28
CA LYS A 153 -58.69 23.79 23.50
C LYS A 153 -58.85 24.76 24.66
N ILE A 154 -57.89 25.65 24.88
CA ILE A 154 -57.98 26.67 25.95
C ILE A 154 -59.10 27.68 25.66
N ALA A 155 -59.26 28.10 24.41
CA ALA A 155 -60.28 29.08 24.01
C ALA A 155 -61.71 28.51 24.09
N ASP A 156 -61.88 27.21 23.93
CA ASP A 156 -63.18 26.51 24.00
C ASP A 156 -63.56 26.12 25.44
N LEU A 157 -62.61 26.20 26.39
CA LEU A 157 -62.84 25.87 27.79
C LEU A 157 -63.33 27.09 28.59
N SER A 158 -64.47 26.95 29.25
CA SER A 158 -64.89 27.88 30.30
C SER A 158 -64.04 27.71 31.57
N ARG A 159 -64.05 28.72 32.46
CA ARG A 159 -63.30 28.69 33.73
C ARG A 159 -63.69 27.48 34.61
N GLU A 160 -64.95 27.08 34.59
CA GLU A 160 -65.45 25.90 35.32
C GLU A 160 -64.96 24.60 34.66
N GLN A 161 -65.08 24.48 33.34
CA GLN A 161 -64.62 23.28 32.62
C GLN A 161 -63.11 23.05 32.74
N ALA A 162 -62.31 24.12 32.70
CA ALA A 162 -60.87 24.03 32.91
C ALA A 162 -60.50 23.60 34.34
N ARG A 163 -61.28 24.04 35.34
CA ARG A 163 -61.11 23.65 36.73
C ARG A 163 -61.46 22.17 36.93
N ASP A 164 -62.54 21.69 36.32
CA ASP A 164 -62.97 20.29 36.41
C ASP A 164 -62.00 19.34 35.69
N GLU A 165 -61.51 19.70 34.50
CA GLU A 165 -60.48 18.91 33.79
C GLU A 165 -59.17 18.84 34.60
N LEU A 166 -58.78 19.93 35.26
CA LEU A 166 -57.61 19.95 36.14
C LEU A 166 -57.80 19.03 37.35
N PHE A 167 -58.95 19.10 38.01
CA PHE A 167 -59.24 18.23 39.15
C PHE A 167 -59.26 16.76 38.75
N GLN A 168 -59.83 16.40 37.60
CA GLN A 168 -59.80 15.02 37.10
C GLN A 168 -58.36 14.53 36.81
N ARG A 169 -57.48 15.38 36.28
CA ARG A 169 -56.07 15.02 36.09
C ARG A 169 -55.36 14.79 37.41
N ILE A 170 -55.54 15.72 38.36
CA ILE A 170 -54.95 15.60 39.69
C ILE A 170 -55.48 14.34 40.37
N GLU A 171 -56.78 14.04 40.28
CA GLU A 171 -57.37 12.84 40.84
C GLU A 171 -56.74 11.57 40.25
N LYS A 172 -56.59 11.51 38.92
CA LYS A 172 -55.95 10.38 38.24
C LYS A 172 -54.46 10.21 38.60
N ASP A 173 -53.72 11.32 38.66
CA ASP A 173 -52.30 11.31 39.05
C ASP A 173 -52.16 10.86 40.51
N MET A 174 -53.03 11.35 41.40
CA MET A 174 -53.10 10.94 42.80
C MET A 174 -53.52 9.48 42.97
N GLU A 175 -54.44 8.95 42.15
CA GLU A 175 -54.78 7.54 42.14
C GLU A 175 -53.57 6.67 41.79
N GLN A 176 -52.78 7.05 40.78
CA GLN A 176 -51.56 6.33 40.42
C GLN A 176 -50.51 6.37 41.53
N GLU A 177 -50.25 7.54 42.12
CA GLU A 177 -49.30 7.67 43.23
C GLU A 177 -49.77 6.90 44.47
N CYS A 178 -51.06 6.96 44.81
CA CYS A 178 -51.64 6.20 45.90
C CYS A 178 -51.54 4.70 45.66
N ALA A 179 -51.78 4.21 44.43
CA ALA A 179 -51.65 2.80 44.10
C ALA A 179 -50.21 2.29 44.29
N VAL A 180 -49.22 3.08 43.85
CA VAL A 180 -47.80 2.76 44.06
C VAL A 180 -47.45 2.75 45.55
N LEU A 181 -47.95 3.73 46.32
CA LEU A 181 -47.71 3.81 47.76
C LEU A 181 -48.37 2.62 48.51
N ILE A 182 -49.61 2.29 48.18
CA ILE A 182 -50.34 1.15 48.78
C ILE A 182 -49.57 -0.14 48.50
N GLN A 183 -49.14 -0.37 47.26
CA GLN A 183 -48.36 -1.55 46.91
C GLN A 183 -47.09 -1.65 47.74
N LYS A 184 -46.33 -0.55 47.83
CA LYS A 184 -45.12 -0.47 48.65
C LYS A 184 -45.40 -0.80 50.13
N ARG A 185 -46.47 -0.24 50.70
CA ARG A 185 -46.84 -0.49 52.10
C ARG A 185 -47.30 -1.92 52.35
N LEU A 186 -48.00 -2.54 51.41
CA LEU A 186 -48.39 -3.94 51.50
C LEU A 186 -47.17 -4.86 51.46
N ASP A 187 -46.18 -4.55 50.63
CA ASP A 187 -44.95 -5.33 50.54
C ASP A 187 -44.12 -5.19 51.83
N GLU A 188 -43.97 -3.98 52.38
CA GLU A 188 -43.35 -3.73 53.70
C GLU A 188 -44.06 -4.48 54.84
N ALA A 189 -45.41 -4.47 54.85
CA ALA A 189 -46.20 -5.16 55.87
C ALA A 189 -46.05 -6.68 55.81
N LYS A 190 -45.99 -7.27 54.61
CA LYS A 190 -45.75 -8.71 54.42
C LYS A 190 -44.36 -9.12 54.90
N GLU A 191 -43.34 -8.34 54.57
CA GLU A 191 -41.97 -8.61 55.02
C GLU A 191 -41.86 -8.56 56.55
N THR A 192 -42.47 -7.54 57.17
CA THR A 192 -42.51 -7.39 58.63
C THR A 192 -43.23 -8.57 59.28
N ALA A 193 -44.38 -8.98 58.73
CA ALA A 193 -45.15 -10.11 59.25
C ALA A 193 -44.41 -11.45 59.14
N ASP A 194 -43.62 -11.69 58.07
CA ASP A 194 -42.80 -12.90 57.95
C ASP A 194 -41.66 -12.91 58.99
N ILE A 195 -41.02 -11.77 59.23
CA ILE A 195 -39.97 -11.63 60.25
C ILE A 195 -40.54 -11.90 61.64
N GLU A 196 -41.59 -11.18 62.04
CA GLU A 196 -42.24 -11.35 63.34
C GLU A 196 -42.80 -12.77 63.52
N GLY A 197 -43.40 -13.33 62.48
CA GLY A 197 -43.92 -14.70 62.48
C GLY A 197 -42.82 -15.73 62.76
N ARG A 198 -41.66 -15.59 62.12
CA ARG A 198 -40.49 -16.45 62.39
C ARG A 198 -39.97 -16.28 63.82
N GLU A 199 -39.89 -15.05 64.32
CA GLU A 199 -39.46 -14.80 65.70
C GLU A 199 -40.39 -15.45 66.72
N ILE A 200 -41.71 -15.36 66.53
CA ILE A 200 -42.70 -16.00 67.41
C ILE A 200 -42.54 -17.52 67.39
N VAL A 201 -42.36 -18.13 66.23
CA VAL A 201 -42.15 -19.58 66.10
C VAL A 201 -40.85 -20.01 66.78
N ILE A 202 -39.75 -19.30 66.54
CA ILE A 202 -38.46 -19.58 67.17
C ILE A 202 -38.56 -19.46 68.69
N SER A 203 -39.16 -18.38 69.20
CA SER A 203 -39.36 -18.15 70.63
C SER A 203 -40.23 -19.24 71.27
N SER A 204 -41.29 -19.66 70.57
CA SER A 204 -42.14 -20.76 71.03
C SER A 204 -41.37 -22.07 71.12
N ILE A 205 -40.59 -22.42 70.10
CA ILE A 205 -39.73 -23.62 70.12
C ILE A 205 -38.74 -23.54 71.28
N GLN A 206 -38.03 -22.42 71.44
CA GLN A 206 -37.06 -22.23 72.52
C GLN A 206 -37.69 -22.39 73.91
N ARG A 207 -38.94 -21.92 74.09
CA ARG A 207 -39.64 -21.98 75.37
C ARG A 207 -40.14 -23.39 75.71
N TYR A 208 -40.66 -24.13 74.74
CA TYR A 208 -41.32 -25.43 74.99
C TYR A 208 -40.43 -26.65 74.74
N ALA A 209 -39.34 -26.51 73.98
CA ALA A 209 -38.49 -27.65 73.62
C ALA A 209 -37.92 -28.37 74.86
N ALA A 210 -37.41 -27.62 75.84
CA ALA A 210 -36.77 -28.19 77.03
C ALA A 210 -37.77 -28.98 77.91
N GLU A 211 -38.95 -28.41 78.17
CA GLU A 211 -39.99 -29.03 79.00
C GLU A 211 -40.54 -30.31 78.33
N HIS A 212 -40.80 -30.26 77.02
CA HIS A 212 -41.28 -31.45 76.29
C HIS A 212 -40.23 -32.56 76.21
N THR A 213 -38.94 -32.23 76.04
CA THR A 213 -37.87 -33.23 76.12
C THR A 213 -37.73 -33.83 77.52
N TYR A 214 -38.03 -33.10 78.59
CA TYR A 214 -37.96 -33.64 79.94
C TYR A 214 -39.03 -34.73 80.16
N ASP A 215 -40.29 -34.44 79.81
CA ASP A 215 -41.41 -35.36 80.01
C ASP A 215 -41.33 -36.63 79.15
N SER A 216 -40.78 -36.54 77.94
CA SER A 216 -40.72 -37.69 77.03
C SER A 216 -39.55 -38.65 77.31
N THR A 217 -38.51 -38.21 78.04
CA THR A 217 -37.24 -38.96 78.15
C THR A 217 -36.98 -39.51 79.55
N ILE A 218 -37.83 -39.18 80.53
CA ILE A 218 -37.73 -39.67 81.91
C ILE A 218 -38.90 -40.61 82.19
N SER A 219 -38.60 -41.81 82.68
CA SER A 219 -39.60 -42.77 83.15
C SER A 219 -39.28 -43.17 84.57
N THR A 220 -40.19 -42.87 85.49
CA THR A 220 -40.11 -43.30 86.89
C THR A 220 -40.80 -44.64 87.04
N VAL A 221 -40.15 -45.57 87.73
CA VAL A 221 -40.70 -46.89 88.04
C VAL A 221 -40.66 -47.10 89.55
N ASP A 222 -41.83 -47.28 90.15
CA ASP A 222 -41.95 -47.51 91.59
C ASP A 222 -41.46 -48.92 91.95
N ILE A 223 -40.59 -49.01 92.96
CA ILE A 223 -40.07 -50.28 93.45
C ILE A 223 -40.82 -50.65 94.74
N PRO A 224 -41.45 -51.84 94.81
CA PRO A 224 -42.37 -52.18 95.90
C PRO A 224 -41.69 -52.46 97.26
N SER A 225 -40.36 -52.53 97.33
CA SER A 225 -39.61 -52.70 98.59
C SER A 225 -38.12 -52.36 98.48
N ASP A 226 -37.51 -52.00 99.61
CA ASP A 226 -36.06 -51.75 99.71
C ASP A 226 -35.22 -53.00 99.43
N ASP A 227 -35.75 -54.22 99.67
CA ASP A 227 -35.07 -55.47 99.27
C ASP A 227 -34.95 -55.57 97.74
N MET A 228 -35.97 -55.14 96.99
CA MET A 228 -35.88 -55.03 95.54
C MET A 228 -34.91 -53.92 95.11
N LYS A 229 -34.91 -52.75 95.75
CA LYS A 229 -33.92 -51.68 95.49
C LYS A 229 -32.49 -52.20 95.66
N GLY A 230 -32.21 -52.94 96.74
CA GLY A 230 -30.90 -53.57 96.99
C GLY A 230 -30.48 -54.60 95.93
N ARG A 231 -31.42 -55.38 95.37
CA ARG A 231 -31.16 -56.32 94.26
C ARG A 231 -30.96 -55.62 92.92
N VAL A 232 -31.71 -54.56 92.65
CA VAL A 232 -31.58 -53.75 91.42
C VAL A 232 -30.24 -53.01 91.39
N ILE A 233 -29.75 -52.52 92.52
CA ILE A 233 -28.42 -51.90 92.62
C ILE A 233 -27.31 -52.98 92.59
N GLY A 234 -27.46 -54.03 93.40
CA GLY A 234 -26.48 -55.10 93.58
C GLY A 234 -25.26 -54.67 94.42
N ARG A 235 -24.47 -55.64 94.92
CA ARG A 235 -23.23 -55.34 95.68
C ARG A 235 -22.28 -54.50 94.83
N GLU A 236 -21.90 -53.33 95.35
CA GLU A 236 -21.05 -52.31 94.70
C GLU A 236 -21.67 -51.67 93.44
N GLY A 237 -22.99 -51.71 93.28
CA GLY A 237 -23.67 -51.11 92.11
C GLY A 237 -23.45 -51.88 90.81
N ARG A 238 -23.01 -53.15 90.88
CA ARG A 238 -22.71 -53.95 89.69
C ARG A 238 -23.93 -54.21 88.80
N ASN A 239 -25.12 -54.30 89.38
CA ASN A 239 -26.32 -54.69 88.66
C ASN A 239 -26.94 -53.48 87.93
N ILE A 240 -26.96 -52.30 88.56
CA ILE A 240 -27.42 -51.05 87.95
C ILE A 240 -26.51 -50.61 86.79
N ARG A 241 -25.17 -50.63 86.96
CA ARG A 241 -24.23 -50.28 85.88
C ARG A 241 -24.28 -51.25 84.70
N ALA A 242 -24.54 -52.53 84.96
CA ALA A 242 -24.73 -53.52 83.90
C ALA A 242 -26.01 -53.25 83.11
N PHE A 243 -27.08 -52.84 83.80
CA PHE A 243 -28.34 -52.44 83.16
C PHE A 243 -28.15 -51.18 82.31
N GLU A 244 -27.65 -50.08 82.88
CA GLU A 244 -27.37 -48.80 82.18
C GLU A 244 -26.51 -49.00 80.93
N LYS A 245 -25.47 -49.83 81.02
CA LYS A 245 -24.57 -50.10 79.89
C LYS A 245 -25.25 -50.88 78.76
N VAL A 246 -26.23 -51.73 79.07
CA VAL A 246 -26.94 -52.55 78.07
C VAL A 246 -28.11 -51.77 77.45
N THR A 247 -28.81 -50.94 78.24
CA THR A 247 -30.00 -50.21 77.80
C THR A 247 -29.71 -48.79 77.30
N GLY A 248 -28.55 -48.22 77.65
CA GLY A 248 -28.17 -46.86 77.26
C GLY A 248 -28.95 -45.76 77.97
N VAL A 249 -29.70 -46.10 79.02
CA VAL A 249 -30.38 -45.13 79.90
C VAL A 249 -29.52 -44.84 81.12
N ASP A 250 -29.68 -43.64 81.68
CA ASP A 250 -29.11 -43.25 82.97
C ASP A 250 -30.14 -43.56 84.06
N VAL A 251 -29.78 -44.37 85.06
CA VAL A 251 -30.70 -44.83 86.09
C VAL A 251 -30.36 -44.17 87.41
N ILE A 252 -31.16 -43.17 87.78
CA ILE A 252 -31.02 -42.47 89.06
C ILE A 252 -31.95 -43.14 90.08
N VAL A 253 -31.41 -43.50 91.25
CA VAL A 253 -32.19 -44.09 92.34
C VAL A 253 -32.38 -43.03 93.42
N ASP A 254 -33.63 -42.65 93.68
CA ASP A 254 -34.00 -41.70 94.74
C ASP A 254 -33.99 -42.39 96.12
N ASP A 255 -33.67 -41.64 97.17
CA ASP A 255 -33.64 -42.07 98.57
C ASP A 255 -34.89 -41.62 99.37
N THR A 256 -35.88 -41.08 98.68
CA THR A 256 -37.21 -40.71 99.22
C THR A 256 -38.20 -41.88 98.99
N PRO A 257 -39.04 -42.26 99.97
CA PRO A 257 -39.82 -43.51 99.94
C PRO A 257 -40.83 -43.64 98.79
#